data_AF-A0A1G3INP4-F1
#
_entry.id   AF-A0A1G3INP4-F1
#
_cell.length_a   1.000
_cell.length_b   1.000
_cell.length_c   1.000
_cell.angle_alpha   90.00
_cell.angle_beta   90.00
_cell.angle_gamma   90.00
#
_symmetry.space_group_name_H-M   'P 1'
#
loop_
_entity.id
_entity.type
_entity.pdbx_description
1 polymer ?
#
loop_
_entity_poly.entity_id
_entity_poly.type
_entity_poly.pdbx_seq_one_letter_code
_entity_poly.pdbx_strand_id
1 'polypeptide(L)'
;MDNINWSRVRTALSQTARRLDASPEQLRDVGQRLPDLLNICGPASRTNRVAIRIGETLLLGGNTLVVPTCPDYSYSYGRYDFKTIRGGVSLLLRKHFPFIVGVLEILPHMQVHVMLADQEADDAALCRATHVDRENFLANVRKSAGSIRAALTLRGLAWQVSLMTEAIPDLREREAQLAQWIAQEAEFARHIDSDTHARREMYRRMRLRGSALRRLRTIDTAAQYVALGEIAQEHNWLIVNHTTTNLAWYLRSRVGFLHNQVRVY
;
A
#
# COMPACT_ATOMS: atom_id res chain seq x y z
N MET A 1 -7.26 12.23 18.67
CA MET A 1 -6.22 13.10 19.25
C MET A 1 -4.93 12.79 18.53
N ASP A 2 -4.42 13.76 17.80
CA ASP A 2 -3.19 13.62 17.02
C ASP A 2 -1.99 13.91 17.91
N ASN A 3 -1.34 12.85 18.40
CA ASN A 3 -0.21 12.95 19.33
C ASN A 3 1.13 12.89 18.58
N ILE A 4 1.29 13.70 17.53
CA ILE A 4 2.61 13.90 16.93
C ILE A 4 3.39 14.88 17.83
N ASN A 5 4.44 14.38 18.46
CA ASN A 5 5.42 15.19 19.15
C ASN A 5 6.42 15.73 18.12
N TRP A 6 6.12 16.90 17.58
CA TRP A 6 6.95 17.55 16.56
C TRP A 6 8.38 17.86 17.01
N SER A 7 8.60 18.08 18.32
CA SER A 7 9.97 18.23 18.84
C SER A 7 10.76 16.94 18.62
N ARG A 8 10.19 15.79 19.01
CA ARG A 8 10.80 14.47 18.79
C ARG A 8 11.04 14.17 17.31
N VAL A 9 10.07 14.46 16.45
CA VAL A 9 10.19 14.26 14.99
C VAL A 9 11.34 15.11 14.44
N ARG A 10 11.38 16.42 14.74
CA ARG A 10 12.44 17.32 14.29
C ARG A 10 13.82 16.87 14.76
N THR A 11 13.97 16.49 16.04
CA THR A 11 15.26 15.98 16.56
C THR A 11 15.72 14.74 15.81
N ALA A 12 14.83 13.78 15.55
CA ALA A 12 15.15 12.59 14.79
C ALA A 12 15.56 12.92 13.34
N LEU A 13 14.83 13.81 12.66
CA LEU A 13 15.17 14.24 11.30
C LEU A 13 16.50 15.00 11.25
N SER A 14 16.82 15.83 12.25
CA SER A 14 18.14 16.49 12.35
C SER A 14 19.28 15.50 12.61
N GLN A 15 19.04 14.40 13.32
CA GLN A 15 20.02 13.33 13.48
C GLN A 15 20.23 12.57 12.17
N THR A 16 19.14 12.23 11.48
CA THR A 16 19.20 11.54 10.19
C THR A 16 19.84 12.41 9.11
N ALA A 17 19.50 13.70 9.02
CA ALA A 17 20.12 14.64 8.08
C ALA A 17 21.65 14.71 8.25
N ARG A 18 22.14 14.78 9.49
CA ARG A 18 23.59 14.76 9.78
C ARG A 18 24.26 13.44 9.36
N ARG A 19 23.60 12.31 9.55
CA ARG A 19 24.12 11.00 9.12
C ARG A 19 24.18 10.87 7.60
N LEU A 20 23.23 11.50 6.90
CA LEU A 20 23.11 11.44 5.43
C LEU A 20 23.86 12.57 4.72
N ASP A 21 24.52 13.46 5.46
CA ASP A 21 25.11 14.71 4.95
C ASP A 21 24.10 15.54 4.12
N ALA A 22 22.83 15.53 4.54
CA ALA A 22 21.77 16.28 3.87
C ALA A 22 21.91 17.78 4.17
N SER A 23 21.65 18.62 3.16
CA SER A 23 21.80 20.06 3.31
C SER A 23 20.83 20.64 4.34
N PRO A 24 21.19 21.73 5.04
CA PRO A 24 20.27 22.46 5.93
C PRO A 24 18.97 22.88 5.24
N GLU A 25 19.04 23.20 3.94
CA GLU A 25 17.90 23.56 3.10
C GLU A 25 16.96 22.38 2.91
N GLN A 26 17.50 21.18 2.63
CA GLN A 26 16.69 19.96 2.47
C GLN A 26 15.98 19.59 3.78
N LEU A 27 16.68 19.68 4.92
CA LEU A 27 16.07 19.46 6.23
C LEU A 27 14.95 20.47 6.53
N ARG A 28 15.15 21.74 6.15
CA ARG A 28 14.15 22.80 6.32
C ARG A 28 12.92 22.53 5.45
N ASP A 29 13.11 22.19 4.17
CA ASP A 29 12.02 21.89 3.24
C ASP A 29 11.19 20.69 3.72
N VAL A 30 11.84 19.58 4.11
CA VAL A 30 11.16 18.42 4.69
C VAL A 30 10.41 18.81 5.97
N GLY A 31 11.03 19.60 6.84
CA GLY A 31 10.41 20.06 8.09
C GLY A 31 9.18 20.95 7.87
N GLN A 32 9.11 21.68 6.77
CA GLN A 32 7.98 22.53 6.39
C GLN A 32 6.84 21.73 5.75
N ARG A 33 7.14 20.78 4.85
CA ARG A 33 6.13 20.03 4.10
C ARG A 33 5.51 18.86 4.88
N LEU A 34 6.26 18.26 5.80
CA LEU A 34 5.81 17.07 6.53
C LEU A 34 4.52 17.30 7.36
N PRO A 35 4.34 18.43 8.07
CA PRO A 35 3.08 18.74 8.73
C PRO A 35 1.87 18.77 7.78
N ASP A 36 1.99 19.45 6.64
CA ASP A 36 0.91 19.57 5.67
C ASP A 36 0.56 18.21 5.05
N LEU A 37 1.58 17.41 4.73
CA LEU A 37 1.41 16.06 4.22
C LEU A 37 0.67 15.16 5.23
N LEU A 38 1.01 15.25 6.52
CA LEU A 38 0.35 14.47 7.56
C LEU A 38 -1.05 14.96 7.90
N ASN A 39 -1.37 16.22 7.61
CA ASN A 39 -2.71 16.79 7.81
C ASN A 39 -3.74 16.22 6.82
N ILE A 40 -3.32 15.88 5.59
CA ILE A 40 -4.21 15.23 4.61
C ILE A 40 -4.29 13.71 4.80
N CYS A 41 -3.34 13.11 5.53
CA CYS A 41 -3.33 11.68 5.81
C CYS A 41 -4.33 11.29 6.92
N GLY A 42 -4.79 10.04 6.87
CA GLY A 42 -5.55 9.41 7.94
C GLY A 42 -4.68 8.98 9.13
N PRO A 43 -5.31 8.53 10.22
CA PRO A 43 -4.67 8.36 11.53
C PRO A 43 -3.47 7.39 11.56
N ALA A 44 -3.46 6.35 10.73
CA ALA A 44 -2.34 5.39 10.69
C ALA A 44 -0.99 6.04 10.32
N SER A 45 -0.98 7.12 9.54
CA SER A 45 0.25 7.86 9.22
C SER A 45 0.59 8.92 10.27
N ARG A 46 -0.36 9.30 11.13
CA ARG A 46 -0.23 10.42 12.08
C ARG A 46 0.36 9.96 13.42
N THR A 47 1.46 9.22 13.34
CA THR A 47 2.24 8.78 14.50
C THR A 47 3.67 9.28 14.37
N ASN A 48 4.35 9.52 15.50
CA ASN A 48 5.77 9.94 15.48
C ASN A 48 6.63 9.00 14.64
N ARG A 49 6.38 7.69 14.75
CA ARG A 49 7.14 6.66 14.03
C ARG A 49 6.99 6.79 12.52
N VAL A 50 5.76 6.94 12.02
CA VAL A 50 5.51 7.06 10.57
C VAL A 50 5.94 8.44 10.05
N ALA A 51 5.70 9.50 10.83
CA ALA A 51 6.17 10.86 10.51
C ALA A 51 7.70 10.91 10.32
N ILE A 52 8.46 10.31 11.24
CA ILE A 52 9.92 10.21 11.12
C ILE A 52 10.28 9.48 9.83
N ARG A 53 9.70 8.30 9.57
CA ARG A 53 10.02 7.51 8.37
C ARG A 53 9.72 8.22 7.06
N ILE A 54 8.59 8.94 6.97
CA ILE A 54 8.28 9.76 5.79
C ILE A 54 9.35 10.83 5.62
N GLY A 55 9.70 11.56 6.69
CA GLY A 55 10.74 12.58 6.62
C GLY A 55 12.12 12.00 6.27
N GLU A 56 12.47 10.82 6.78
CA GLU A 56 13.70 10.11 6.42
C GLU A 56 13.74 9.74 4.94
N THR A 57 12.64 9.20 4.39
CA THR A 57 12.52 8.91 2.97
C THR A 57 12.72 10.17 2.11
N LEU A 58 12.14 11.30 2.50
CA LEU A 58 12.31 12.58 1.79
C LEU A 58 13.75 13.12 1.92
N LEU A 59 14.40 12.94 3.07
CA LEU A 59 15.82 13.29 3.27
C LEU A 59 16.77 12.40 2.44
N LEU A 60 16.40 11.16 2.16
CA LEU A 60 17.13 10.25 1.28
C LEU A 60 16.95 10.57 -0.22
N GLY A 61 16.20 11.63 -0.55
CA GLY A 61 15.89 11.98 -1.93
C GLY A 61 14.82 11.08 -2.56
N GLY A 62 14.07 10.35 -1.73
CA GLY A 62 12.96 9.52 -2.18
C GLY A 62 11.95 10.34 -2.97
N ASN A 63 11.77 10.01 -4.24
CA ASN A 63 10.99 10.79 -5.19
C ASN A 63 9.84 10.01 -5.83
N THR A 64 9.50 8.83 -5.30
CA THR A 64 8.46 7.97 -5.86
C THR A 64 7.38 7.65 -4.83
N LEU A 65 6.13 7.87 -5.23
CA LEU A 65 4.91 7.43 -4.55
C LEU A 65 4.46 6.11 -5.19
N VAL A 66 4.59 5.02 -4.45
CA VAL A 66 4.06 3.72 -4.87
C VAL A 66 2.64 3.57 -4.39
N VAL A 67 1.73 3.28 -5.32
CA VAL A 67 0.30 3.12 -5.08
C VAL A 67 -0.07 1.66 -5.37
N PRO A 68 0.07 0.75 -4.40
CA PRO A 68 -0.41 -0.61 -4.54
C PRO A 68 -1.93 -0.59 -4.68
N THR A 69 -2.45 -1.24 -5.73
CA THR A 69 -3.89 -1.30 -5.96
C THR A 69 -4.33 -2.71 -6.32
N CYS A 70 -5.47 -3.11 -5.76
CA CYS A 70 -6.15 -4.31 -6.20
C CYS A 70 -6.62 -4.17 -7.66
N PRO A 71 -6.80 -5.29 -8.38
CA PRO A 71 -7.50 -5.31 -9.66
C PRO A 71 -8.92 -4.72 -9.59
N ASP A 72 -9.55 -4.49 -10.75
CA ASP A 72 -10.93 -3.98 -10.86
C ASP A 72 -11.97 -5.04 -10.50
N TYR A 73 -11.98 -5.46 -9.23
CA TYR A 73 -13.05 -6.29 -8.68
C TYR A 73 -14.39 -5.57 -8.77
N SER A 74 -15.46 -6.32 -8.98
CA SER A 74 -16.80 -5.78 -8.86
C SER A 74 -17.08 -5.25 -7.46
N TYR A 75 -17.96 -4.26 -7.41
CA TYR A 75 -18.34 -3.57 -6.19
C TYR A 75 -19.82 -3.19 -6.21
N SER A 76 -20.38 -3.06 -5.03
CA SER A 76 -21.75 -2.59 -4.80
C SER A 76 -21.72 -1.64 -3.60
N TYR A 77 -22.49 -0.55 -3.65
CA TYR A 77 -22.52 0.48 -2.61
C TYR A 77 -21.13 0.99 -2.19
N GLY A 78 -20.23 1.13 -3.17
CA GLY A 78 -18.87 1.65 -2.96
C GLY A 78 -17.92 0.71 -2.20
N ARG A 79 -18.22 -0.60 -2.16
CA ARG A 79 -17.39 -1.65 -1.56
C ARG A 79 -17.27 -2.88 -2.46
N TYR A 80 -16.11 -3.53 -2.45
CA TYR A 80 -15.87 -4.74 -3.22
C TYR A 80 -16.77 -5.90 -2.79
N ASP A 81 -17.36 -6.57 -3.77
CA ASP A 81 -18.17 -7.78 -3.57
C ASP A 81 -17.51 -9.05 -4.13
N PHE A 82 -16.40 -8.90 -4.87
CA PHE A 82 -15.56 -9.98 -5.41
C PHE A 82 -16.30 -10.98 -6.32
N LYS A 83 -17.48 -10.62 -6.85
CA LYS A 83 -18.27 -11.52 -7.71
C LYS A 83 -17.67 -11.72 -9.10
N THR A 84 -16.96 -10.72 -9.60
CA THR A 84 -16.21 -10.77 -10.86
C THR A 84 -14.98 -9.89 -10.75
N ILE A 85 -13.99 -10.18 -11.57
CA ILE A 85 -12.92 -9.24 -11.91
C ILE A 85 -13.24 -8.62 -13.28
N ARG A 86 -12.95 -7.34 -13.45
CA ARG A 86 -13.13 -6.58 -14.68
C ARG A 86 -11.76 -6.07 -15.14
N GLY A 87 -11.75 -5.40 -16.29
CA GLY A 87 -10.54 -4.79 -16.86
C GLY A 87 -10.55 -3.25 -16.82
N GLY A 88 -11.30 -2.63 -15.92
CA GLY A 88 -11.44 -1.17 -15.85
C GLY A 88 -10.48 -0.51 -14.86
N VAL A 89 -10.75 0.76 -14.54
CA VAL A 89 -10.05 1.48 -13.46
C VAL A 89 -10.65 1.05 -12.12
N SER A 90 -9.85 0.39 -11.27
CA SER A 90 -10.30 -0.17 -10.00
C SER A 90 -10.92 0.90 -9.09
N LEU A 91 -11.95 0.49 -8.32
CA LEU A 91 -12.61 1.36 -7.36
C LEU A 91 -11.61 2.01 -6.38
N LEU A 92 -10.62 1.24 -5.94
CA LEU A 92 -9.59 1.71 -5.02
C LEU A 92 -8.77 2.84 -5.65
N LEU A 93 -8.30 2.68 -6.89
CA LEU A 93 -7.54 3.74 -7.55
C LEU A 93 -8.39 5.01 -7.76
N ARG A 94 -9.67 4.86 -8.12
CA ARG A 94 -10.60 6.01 -8.22
C ARG A 94 -10.68 6.80 -6.92
N LYS A 95 -10.69 6.11 -5.78
CA LYS A 95 -10.70 6.74 -4.44
C LYS A 95 -9.33 7.27 -4.02
N HIS A 96 -8.23 6.73 -4.54
CA HIS A 96 -6.89 7.27 -4.31
C HIS A 96 -6.60 8.53 -5.10
N PHE A 97 -7.20 8.70 -6.28
CA PHE A 97 -6.85 9.77 -7.20
C PHE A 97 -6.86 11.18 -6.57
N PRO A 98 -7.93 11.64 -5.87
CA PRO A 98 -7.92 12.97 -5.25
C PRO A 98 -6.86 13.11 -4.15
N PHE A 99 -6.64 12.03 -3.38
CA PHE A 99 -5.63 12.02 -2.33
C PHE A 99 -4.21 12.15 -2.90
N ILE A 100 -3.91 11.42 -3.98
CA ILE A 100 -2.60 11.50 -4.65
C ILE A 100 -2.38 12.91 -5.20
N VAL A 101 -3.38 13.52 -5.83
CA VAL A 101 -3.28 14.91 -6.30
C VAL A 101 -2.94 15.86 -5.16
N GLY A 102 -3.64 15.77 -4.01
CA GLY A 102 -3.32 16.58 -2.83
C GLY A 102 -1.91 16.32 -2.26
N VAL A 103 -1.41 15.08 -2.35
CA VAL A 103 0.00 14.78 -2.00
C VAL A 103 0.96 15.47 -2.97
N LEU A 104 0.68 15.46 -4.28
CA LEU A 104 1.51 16.10 -5.30
C LEU A 104 1.50 17.63 -5.22
N GLU A 105 0.42 18.25 -4.73
CA GLU A 105 0.40 19.69 -4.44
C GLU A 105 1.42 20.07 -3.36
N ILE A 106 1.66 19.18 -2.38
CA ILE A 106 2.65 19.36 -1.31
C ILE A 106 4.04 18.90 -1.74
N LEU A 107 4.12 17.83 -2.54
CA LEU A 107 5.36 17.22 -3.03
C LEU A 107 5.37 17.15 -4.57
N PRO A 108 5.53 18.29 -5.28
CA PRO A 108 5.31 18.37 -6.73
C PRO A 108 6.35 17.65 -7.59
N HIS A 109 7.48 17.25 -7.01
CA HIS A 109 8.56 16.54 -7.69
C HIS A 109 8.42 15.02 -7.63
N MET A 110 7.40 14.50 -6.94
CA MET A 110 7.21 13.06 -6.78
C MET A 110 6.67 12.44 -8.07
N GLN A 111 7.27 11.33 -8.48
CA GLN A 111 6.73 10.43 -9.49
C GLN A 111 5.70 9.51 -8.84
N VAL A 112 4.62 9.20 -9.54
CA VAL A 112 3.61 8.25 -9.08
C VAL A 112 3.72 6.96 -9.86
N HIS A 113 3.82 5.84 -9.15
CA HIS A 113 3.83 4.51 -9.72
C HIS A 113 2.67 3.68 -9.16
N VAL A 114 1.64 3.48 -9.98
CA VAL A 114 0.51 2.61 -9.68
C VAL A 114 0.89 1.17 -10.01
N MET A 115 0.87 0.30 -9.00
CA MET A 115 1.21 -1.11 -9.15
C MET A 115 -0.03 -1.98 -8.93
N LEU A 116 -0.43 -2.75 -9.94
CA LEU A 116 -1.57 -3.66 -9.84
C LEU A 116 -1.11 -5.04 -9.33
N ALA A 117 -1.80 -5.56 -8.32
CA ALA A 117 -1.49 -6.86 -7.72
C ALA A 117 -1.85 -8.03 -8.64
N ASP A 118 -0.96 -8.37 -9.58
CA ASP A 118 -1.14 -9.48 -10.52
C ASP A 118 -0.88 -10.85 -9.89
N GLN A 119 -0.07 -10.90 -8.83
CA GLN A 119 0.15 -12.11 -8.04
C GLN A 119 -1.12 -12.60 -7.32
N GLU A 120 -2.15 -11.76 -7.19
CA GLU A 120 -3.47 -12.21 -6.70
C GLU A 120 -4.12 -13.27 -7.60
N ALA A 121 -3.70 -13.38 -8.87
CA ALA A 121 -4.14 -14.45 -9.78
C ALA A 121 -3.69 -15.85 -9.32
N ASP A 122 -2.65 -15.94 -8.48
CA ASP A 122 -2.15 -17.19 -7.91
C ASP A 122 -2.99 -17.64 -6.69
N ASP A 123 -3.89 -16.78 -6.16
CA ASP A 123 -4.79 -17.14 -5.07
C ASP A 123 -6.05 -17.86 -5.60
N ALA A 124 -6.10 -19.17 -5.37
CA ALA A 124 -7.22 -20.01 -5.78
C ALA A 124 -8.57 -19.63 -5.14
N ALA A 125 -8.59 -19.05 -3.94
CA ALA A 125 -9.81 -18.56 -3.32
C ALA A 125 -10.34 -17.29 -4.01
N LEU A 126 -9.46 -16.38 -4.45
CA LEU A 126 -9.84 -15.23 -5.26
C LEU A 126 -10.39 -15.67 -6.61
N CYS A 127 -9.67 -16.51 -7.34
CA CYS A 127 -10.12 -17.05 -8.63
C CYS A 127 -11.52 -17.69 -8.53
N ARG A 128 -11.76 -18.53 -7.50
CA ARG A 128 -13.09 -19.11 -7.22
C ARG A 128 -14.15 -18.06 -6.88
N ALA A 129 -13.80 -17.03 -6.10
CA ALA A 129 -14.74 -15.97 -5.73
C ALA A 129 -15.19 -15.17 -6.96
N THR A 130 -14.25 -14.87 -7.85
CA THR A 130 -14.48 -14.08 -9.07
C THR A 130 -14.95 -14.89 -10.27
N HIS A 131 -15.11 -16.21 -10.11
CA HIS A 131 -15.54 -17.11 -11.19
C HIS A 131 -14.67 -17.06 -12.45
N VAL A 132 -13.35 -16.90 -12.28
CA VAL A 132 -12.38 -16.94 -13.39
C VAL A 132 -11.20 -17.83 -13.02
N ASP A 133 -10.58 -18.45 -14.03
CA ASP A 133 -9.27 -19.09 -13.85
C ASP A 133 -8.16 -18.04 -13.74
N ARG A 134 -6.95 -18.53 -13.45
CA ARG A 134 -5.74 -17.72 -13.32
C ARG A 134 -5.41 -16.90 -14.57
N GLU A 135 -5.55 -17.49 -15.76
CA GLU A 135 -5.16 -16.82 -17.01
C GLU A 135 -6.10 -15.66 -17.32
N ASN A 136 -7.41 -15.90 -17.18
CA ASN A 136 -8.46 -14.89 -17.33
C ASN A 136 -8.37 -13.82 -16.24
N PHE A 137 -8.00 -14.19 -15.01
CA PHE A 137 -7.71 -13.22 -13.96
C PHE A 137 -6.58 -12.28 -14.40
N LEU A 138 -5.42 -12.83 -14.77
CA LEU A 138 -4.25 -12.07 -15.17
C LEU A 138 -4.52 -11.19 -16.42
N ALA A 139 -5.28 -11.70 -17.38
CA ALA A 139 -5.72 -10.93 -18.55
C ALA A 139 -6.55 -9.70 -18.14
N ASN A 140 -7.45 -9.84 -17.18
CA ASN A 140 -8.23 -8.73 -16.64
C ASN A 140 -7.37 -7.72 -15.84
N VAL A 141 -6.35 -8.17 -15.11
CA VAL A 141 -5.39 -7.26 -14.45
C VAL A 141 -4.63 -6.44 -15.50
N ARG A 142 -4.12 -7.07 -16.56
CA ARG A 142 -3.45 -6.37 -17.67
C ARG A 142 -4.37 -5.38 -18.38
N LYS A 143 -5.62 -5.76 -18.62
CA LYS A 143 -6.65 -4.87 -19.16
C LYS A 143 -6.90 -3.67 -18.24
N SER A 144 -6.93 -3.89 -16.93
CA SER A 144 -7.04 -2.83 -15.92
C SER A 144 -5.84 -1.86 -16.00
N ALA A 145 -4.62 -2.37 -16.12
CA ALA A 145 -3.43 -1.54 -16.31
C ALA A 145 -3.56 -0.64 -17.55
N GLY A 146 -4.01 -1.18 -18.68
CA GLY A 146 -4.28 -0.43 -19.91
C GLY A 146 -5.35 0.65 -19.73
N SER A 147 -6.47 0.30 -19.10
CA SER A 147 -7.56 1.25 -18.78
C SER A 147 -7.11 2.39 -17.88
N ILE A 148 -6.23 2.11 -16.91
CA ILE A 148 -5.67 3.12 -16.01
C ILE A 148 -4.75 4.06 -16.80
N ARG A 149 -3.83 3.53 -17.62
CA ARG A 149 -2.96 4.36 -18.47
C ARG A 149 -3.78 5.29 -19.36
N ALA A 150 -4.80 4.77 -20.05
CA ALA A 150 -5.67 5.58 -20.89
C ALA A 150 -6.38 6.69 -20.10
N ALA A 151 -6.90 6.37 -18.91
CA ALA A 151 -7.55 7.37 -18.05
C ALA A 151 -6.59 8.45 -17.54
N LEU A 152 -5.32 8.11 -17.30
CA LEU A 152 -4.27 9.07 -16.90
C LEU A 152 -3.88 9.98 -18.07
N THR A 153 -3.68 9.42 -19.27
CA THR A 153 -3.40 10.19 -20.49
C THR A 153 -4.49 11.22 -20.77
N LEU A 154 -5.77 10.84 -20.68
CA LEU A 154 -6.90 11.76 -20.86
C LEU A 154 -6.93 12.91 -19.85
N ARG A 155 -6.28 12.73 -18.70
CA ARG A 155 -6.16 13.76 -17.64
C ARG A 155 -4.84 14.52 -17.71
N GLY A 156 -4.00 14.27 -18.71
CA GLY A 156 -2.67 14.89 -18.83
C GLY A 156 -1.69 14.49 -17.73
N LEU A 157 -1.88 13.33 -17.10
CA LEU A 157 -1.03 12.87 -15.99
C LEU A 157 -0.03 11.82 -16.47
N ALA A 158 1.25 12.04 -16.15
CA ALA A 158 2.36 11.17 -16.50
C ALA A 158 2.68 10.13 -15.40
N TRP A 159 1.67 9.51 -14.80
CA TRP A 159 1.90 8.48 -13.78
C TRP A 159 2.28 7.14 -14.42
N GLN A 160 3.23 6.44 -13.83
CA GLN A 160 3.62 5.10 -14.25
C GLN A 160 2.59 4.08 -13.76
N VAL A 161 2.37 3.05 -14.58
CA VAL A 161 1.44 1.95 -14.27
C VAL A 161 2.09 0.65 -14.70
N SER A 162 2.19 -0.32 -13.79
CA SER A 162 2.69 -1.67 -14.09
C SER A 162 1.94 -2.72 -13.29
N LEU A 163 2.15 -3.98 -13.65
CA LEU A 163 1.89 -5.06 -12.71
C LEU A 163 2.94 -5.02 -11.58
N MET A 164 2.58 -5.52 -10.40
CA MET A 164 3.48 -5.56 -9.24
C MET A 164 4.68 -6.44 -9.55
N THR A 165 4.49 -7.62 -10.14
CA THR A 165 5.60 -8.54 -10.40
C THR A 165 6.40 -8.21 -11.65
N GLU A 166 5.90 -7.29 -12.50
CA GLU A 166 6.72 -6.66 -13.55
C GLU A 166 7.66 -5.60 -12.95
N ALA A 167 7.18 -4.82 -11.98
CA ALA A 167 8.00 -3.80 -11.31
C ALA A 167 8.98 -4.40 -10.29
N ILE A 168 8.59 -5.50 -9.65
CA ILE A 168 9.35 -6.16 -8.58
C ILE A 168 9.40 -7.67 -8.89
N PRO A 169 10.38 -8.12 -9.69
CA PRO A 169 10.43 -9.50 -10.19
C PRO A 169 10.51 -10.57 -9.10
N ASP A 170 11.14 -10.28 -7.97
CA ASP A 170 11.35 -11.18 -6.83
C ASP A 170 10.22 -11.11 -5.79
N LEU A 171 9.14 -10.34 -6.05
CA LEU A 171 8.06 -10.11 -5.09
C LEU A 171 7.43 -11.41 -4.57
N ARG A 172 7.16 -12.37 -5.47
CA ARG A 172 6.54 -13.66 -5.10
C ARG A 172 7.41 -14.46 -4.13
N GLU A 173 8.72 -14.48 -4.38
CA GLU A 173 9.67 -15.18 -3.53
C GLU A 173 9.72 -14.56 -2.14
N ARG A 174 9.84 -13.22 -2.07
CA ARG A 174 9.84 -12.49 -0.80
C ARG A 174 8.54 -12.68 -0.02
N GLU A 175 7.38 -12.60 -0.69
CA GLU A 175 6.08 -12.86 -0.07
C GLU A 175 6.01 -14.27 0.53
N ALA A 176 6.49 -15.29 -0.18
CA ALA A 176 6.48 -16.67 0.31
C ALA A 176 7.40 -16.87 1.52
N GLN A 177 8.61 -16.31 1.49
CA GLN A 177 9.55 -16.36 2.62
C GLN A 177 8.97 -15.66 3.86
N LEU A 178 8.39 -14.48 3.68
CA LEU A 178 7.76 -13.72 4.77
C LEU A 178 6.49 -14.38 5.29
N ALA A 179 5.70 -15.04 4.44
CA ALA A 179 4.54 -15.82 4.87
C ALA A 179 4.96 -16.99 5.76
N GLN A 180 6.02 -17.71 5.36
CA GLN A 180 6.59 -18.79 6.17
C GLN A 180 7.09 -18.28 7.52
N TRP A 181 7.87 -17.20 7.53
CA TRP A 181 8.36 -16.56 8.76
C TRP A 181 7.19 -16.15 9.67
N ILE A 182 6.19 -15.43 9.13
CA ILE A 182 5.03 -14.97 9.91
C ILE A 182 4.23 -16.15 10.49
N ALA A 183 4.13 -17.26 9.76
CA ALA A 183 3.42 -18.45 10.22
C ALA A 183 4.14 -19.17 11.38
N GLN A 184 5.46 -19.09 11.43
CA GLN A 184 6.30 -19.78 12.42
C GLN A 184 6.48 -18.97 13.72
N GLU A 185 6.37 -17.64 13.66
CA GLU A 185 6.58 -16.77 14.80
C GLU A 185 5.35 -16.66 15.72
N ALA A 186 5.48 -17.21 16.93
CA ALA A 186 4.41 -17.20 17.93
C ALA A 186 3.97 -15.78 18.35
N GLU A 187 4.87 -14.79 18.27
CA GLU A 187 4.56 -13.41 18.60
C GLU A 187 3.49 -12.79 17.68
N PHE A 188 3.35 -13.28 16.45
CA PHE A 188 2.36 -12.78 15.49
C PHE A 188 1.01 -13.47 15.58
N ALA A 189 0.91 -14.59 16.31
CA ALA A 189 -0.29 -15.42 16.30
C ALA A 189 -1.55 -14.64 16.67
N ARG A 190 -1.50 -13.86 17.76
CA ARG A 190 -2.63 -13.03 18.22
C ARG A 190 -2.99 -11.91 17.24
N HIS A 191 -1.99 -11.32 16.60
CA HIS A 191 -2.23 -10.25 15.62
C HIS A 191 -2.93 -10.80 14.38
N ILE A 192 -2.46 -11.95 13.87
CA ILE A 192 -3.10 -12.64 12.75
C ILE A 192 -4.53 -13.07 13.08
N ASP A 193 -4.80 -13.57 14.29
CA ASP A 193 -6.16 -13.96 14.68
C ASP A 193 -7.09 -12.73 14.75
N SER A 194 -6.59 -11.60 15.28
CA SER A 194 -7.31 -10.32 15.29
C SER A 194 -7.61 -9.83 13.87
N ASP A 195 -6.63 -9.82 12.97
CA ASP A 195 -6.81 -9.44 11.57
C ASP A 195 -7.76 -10.38 10.83
N THR A 196 -7.65 -11.68 11.09
CA THR A 196 -8.54 -12.71 10.53
C THR A 196 -9.99 -12.43 10.93
N HIS A 197 -10.20 -12.07 12.20
CA HIS A 197 -11.52 -11.71 12.72
C HIS A 197 -12.04 -10.41 12.10
N ALA A 198 -11.22 -9.36 12.05
CA ALA A 198 -11.59 -8.07 11.48
C ALA A 198 -11.92 -8.18 9.97
N ARG A 199 -11.32 -9.13 9.26
CA ARG A 199 -11.56 -9.43 7.83
C ARG A 199 -12.74 -10.38 7.59
N ARG A 200 -13.49 -10.80 8.62
CA ARG A 200 -14.58 -11.79 8.50
C ARG A 200 -15.58 -11.46 7.40
N GLU A 201 -15.98 -10.20 7.27
CA GLU A 201 -16.95 -9.76 6.26
C GLU A 201 -16.39 -9.85 4.83
N MET A 202 -15.12 -9.47 4.63
CA MET A 202 -14.43 -9.62 3.36
C MET A 202 -14.35 -11.10 2.97
N TYR A 203 -13.96 -11.98 3.91
CA TYR A 203 -13.93 -13.43 3.67
C TYR A 203 -15.29 -14.03 3.35
N ARG A 204 -16.36 -13.51 3.94
CA ARG A 204 -17.74 -13.90 3.61
C ARG A 204 -18.07 -13.58 2.16
N ARG A 205 -17.70 -12.40 1.66
CA ARG A 205 -17.92 -12.00 0.26
C ARG A 205 -17.10 -12.81 -0.73
N MET A 206 -15.86 -13.15 -0.36
CA MET A 206 -15.01 -14.09 -1.10
C MET A 206 -15.49 -15.55 -1.04
N ARG A 207 -16.55 -15.85 -0.28
CA ARG A 207 -17.03 -17.22 -0.02
C ARG A 207 -15.95 -18.15 0.58
N LEU A 208 -14.96 -17.57 1.29
CA LEU A 208 -13.89 -18.33 1.94
C LEU A 208 -14.41 -18.94 3.25
N ARG A 209 -14.59 -20.27 3.26
CA ARG A 209 -15.05 -21.06 4.40
C ARG A 209 -13.86 -21.69 5.13
N GLY A 210 -14.01 -21.93 6.44
CA GLY A 210 -12.96 -22.52 7.29
C GLY A 210 -12.06 -21.46 7.93
N SER A 211 -11.82 -21.60 9.23
CA SER A 211 -10.94 -20.71 10.00
C SER A 211 -9.49 -20.80 9.51
N ALA A 212 -8.98 -22.01 9.27
CA ALA A 212 -7.61 -22.24 8.81
C ALA A 212 -7.30 -21.53 7.48
N LEU A 213 -8.19 -21.63 6.48
CA LEU A 213 -8.00 -20.98 5.18
C LEU A 213 -8.04 -19.45 5.28
N ARG A 214 -8.93 -18.90 6.11
CA ARG A 214 -8.99 -17.45 6.36
C ARG A 214 -7.72 -16.96 7.05
N ARG A 215 -7.21 -17.76 7.99
CA ARG A 215 -5.98 -17.46 8.71
C ARG A 215 -4.77 -17.51 7.78
N LEU A 216 -4.67 -18.51 6.91
CA LEU A 216 -3.62 -18.62 5.90
C LEU A 216 -3.61 -17.39 4.98
N ARG A 217 -4.77 -17.03 4.40
CA ARG A 217 -4.88 -15.81 3.60
C ARG A 217 -4.56 -14.53 4.38
N THR A 218 -4.77 -14.53 5.70
CA THR A 218 -4.35 -13.41 6.56
C THR A 218 -2.84 -13.29 6.64
N ILE A 219 -2.15 -14.42 6.81
CA ILE A 219 -0.69 -14.50 6.76
C ILE A 219 -0.19 -14.02 5.39
N ASP A 220 -0.75 -14.52 4.29
CA ASP A 220 -0.30 -14.14 2.95
C ASP A 220 -0.44 -12.63 2.70
N THR A 221 -1.57 -12.04 3.13
CA THR A 221 -1.73 -10.58 3.02
C THR A 221 -0.80 -9.81 3.96
N ALA A 222 -0.52 -10.33 5.16
CA ALA A 222 0.47 -9.70 6.04
C ALA A 222 1.86 -9.70 5.39
N ALA A 223 2.26 -10.84 4.81
CA ALA A 223 3.51 -11.00 4.08
C ALA A 223 3.63 -10.02 2.90
N GLN A 224 2.56 -9.83 2.12
CA GLN A 224 2.50 -8.82 1.04
C GLN A 224 2.82 -7.40 1.55
N TYR A 225 2.30 -7.01 2.70
CA TYR A 225 2.53 -5.68 3.27
C TYR A 225 3.95 -5.53 3.81
N VAL A 226 4.49 -6.58 4.43
CA VAL A 226 5.89 -6.58 4.88
C VAL A 226 6.82 -6.51 3.67
N ALA A 227 6.64 -7.38 2.67
CA ALA A 227 7.45 -7.45 1.45
C ALA A 227 7.49 -6.10 0.74
N LEU A 228 6.31 -5.55 0.43
CA LEU A 228 6.23 -4.24 -0.24
C LEU A 228 6.84 -3.13 0.63
N GLY A 229 6.69 -3.22 1.96
CA GLY A 229 7.32 -2.29 2.89
C GLY A 229 8.84 -2.38 2.91
N GLU A 230 9.43 -3.57 2.79
CA GLU A 230 10.89 -3.74 2.73
C GLU A 230 11.45 -3.25 1.40
N ILE A 231 10.82 -3.64 0.29
CA ILE A 231 11.20 -3.19 -1.05
C ILE A 231 11.09 -1.66 -1.16
N ALA A 232 9.96 -1.07 -0.73
CA ALA A 232 9.82 0.38 -0.75
C ALA A 232 10.85 1.09 0.12
N GLN A 233 11.27 0.49 1.25
CA GLN A 233 12.37 1.04 2.04
C GLN A 233 13.71 0.96 1.29
N GLU A 234 14.03 -0.17 0.66
CA GLU A 234 15.26 -0.38 -0.14
C GLU A 234 15.40 0.67 -1.25
N HIS A 235 14.27 1.06 -1.86
CA HIS A 235 14.23 2.02 -2.96
C HIS A 235 13.88 3.46 -2.54
N ASN A 236 13.78 3.76 -1.24
CA ASN A 236 13.36 5.06 -0.71
C ASN A 236 12.01 5.55 -1.29
N TRP A 237 11.05 4.65 -1.43
CA TRP A 237 9.69 4.96 -1.85
C TRP A 237 8.79 5.29 -0.66
N LEU A 238 7.79 6.13 -0.93
CA LEU A 238 6.66 6.32 -0.03
C LEU A 238 5.47 5.50 -0.56
N ILE A 239 4.80 4.78 0.33
CA ILE A 239 3.62 3.98 -0.05
C ILE A 239 2.35 4.80 0.19
N VAL A 240 1.49 4.94 -0.81
CA VAL A 240 0.11 5.43 -0.62
C VAL A 240 -0.80 4.22 -0.47
N ASN A 241 -1.41 4.05 0.71
CA ASN A 241 -2.34 2.94 0.95
C ASN A 241 -3.62 3.44 1.64
N HIS A 242 -4.67 2.64 1.62
CA HIS A 242 -5.99 2.99 2.10
C HIS A 242 -6.29 2.37 3.47
N THR A 243 -7.46 2.68 4.04
CA THR A 243 -7.86 2.09 5.32
C THR A 243 -8.08 0.58 5.18
N THR A 244 -7.20 -0.18 5.82
CA THR A 244 -7.23 -1.65 5.91
C THR A 244 -6.65 -2.09 7.25
N THR A 245 -6.98 -3.31 7.69
CA THR A 245 -6.43 -3.90 8.92
C THR A 245 -4.92 -4.08 8.81
N ASN A 246 -4.40 -4.23 7.59
CA ASN A 246 -3.01 -4.63 7.37
C ASN A 246 -2.00 -3.46 7.40
N LEU A 247 -2.43 -2.19 7.59
CA LEU A 247 -1.49 -1.05 7.62
C LEU A 247 -0.43 -1.19 8.72
N ALA A 248 -0.76 -1.88 9.81
CA ALA A 248 0.18 -2.14 10.89
C ALA A 248 1.38 -3.01 10.45
N TRP A 249 1.25 -3.82 9.39
CA TRP A 249 2.34 -4.66 8.89
C TRP A 249 3.47 -3.85 8.25
N TYR A 250 3.21 -2.66 7.69
CA TYR A 250 4.26 -1.72 7.28
C TYR A 250 5.13 -1.24 8.45
N LEU A 251 4.65 -1.36 9.70
CA LEU A 251 5.46 -1.02 10.86
C LEU A 251 6.56 -2.05 11.12
N ARG A 252 6.53 -3.22 10.47
CA ARG A 252 7.62 -4.21 10.54
C ARG A 252 8.83 -3.81 9.70
N SER A 253 8.63 -3.16 8.56
CA SER A 253 9.72 -2.48 7.84
C SER A 253 9.93 -1.06 8.38
N ARG A 254 10.89 -0.30 7.84
CA ARG A 254 11.10 1.14 8.13
C ARG A 254 10.48 2.08 7.10
N VAL A 255 9.56 1.59 6.26
CA VAL A 255 8.93 2.41 5.21
C VAL A 255 8.07 3.54 5.77
N GLY A 256 8.10 4.70 5.10
CA GLY A 256 7.10 5.74 5.24
C GLY A 256 5.86 5.43 4.39
N PHE A 257 4.66 5.57 4.97
CA PHE A 257 3.42 5.38 4.22
C PHE A 257 2.40 6.48 4.51
N LEU A 258 1.63 6.82 3.47
CA LEU A 258 0.58 7.84 3.44
C LEU A 258 -0.78 7.13 3.41
N HIS A 259 -1.51 7.24 4.52
CA HIS A 259 -2.80 6.59 4.70
C HIS A 259 -3.91 7.45 4.11
N ASN A 260 -4.49 7.05 2.99
CA ASN A 260 -5.73 7.61 2.47
C ASN A 260 -6.92 7.02 3.25
N GLN A 261 -7.75 7.86 3.87
CA GLN A 261 -8.86 7.41 4.73
C GLN A 261 -10.10 6.98 3.93
N VAL A 262 -9.91 6.06 2.99
CA VAL A 262 -10.97 5.46 2.17
C VAL A 262 -11.15 3.99 2.52
N ARG A 263 -12.41 3.57 2.61
CA ARG A 263 -12.78 2.17 2.84
C ARG A 263 -13.42 1.60 1.57
N VAL A 264 -12.94 0.42 1.15
CA VAL A 264 -13.42 -0.30 -0.03
C VAL A 264 -13.84 -1.74 0.28
N TYR A 265 -13.69 -2.19 1.53
CA TYR A 265 -14.11 -3.51 2.00
C TYR A 265 -15.30 -3.40 2.96
#